data_AF-A0A970YN65-F1
#
_entry.id   AF-A0A970YN65-F1
#
_cell.length_a   1.000
_cell.length_b   1.000
_cell.length_c   1.000
_cell.angle_alpha   90.00
_cell.angle_beta   90.00
_cell.angle_gamma   90.00
#
_symmetry.space_group_name_H-M   'P 1'
#
loop_
_entity.id
_entity.type
_entity.pdbx_description
1 polymer ?
#
loop_
_entity_poly.entity_id
_entity_poly.type
_entity_poly.pdbx_seq_one_letter_code
_entity_poly.pdbx_strand_id
1 'polypeptide(L)'
;MSIDYAKYVSDLVARARAAQEAIENYTQEQVDELCAAIAYRTTRPEWAQQAAEMLVAESGMGIAANKVAKIYTKVKGGYRDMKGQKSVGLVEVNEETGIRKYARPMG
;
A
#
# COMPACT_ATOMS: atom_id res chain seq x y z
N MET A 1 8.97 -4.74 31.67
CA MET A 1 8.57 -5.96 30.95
C MET A 1 9.38 -6.00 29.66
N SER A 2 10.25 -7.00 29.46
CA SER A 2 10.90 -7.18 28.16
C SER A 2 9.86 -7.66 27.15
N ILE A 3 9.84 -7.05 25.98
CA ILE A 3 8.97 -7.49 24.89
C ILE A 3 9.49 -8.85 24.40
N ASP A 4 8.60 -9.84 24.30
CA ASP A 4 8.87 -11.04 23.51
C ASP A 4 8.68 -10.69 22.03
N TYR A 5 9.80 -10.41 21.35
CA TYR A 5 9.80 -10.00 19.96
C TYR A 5 9.30 -11.11 19.02
N ALA A 6 9.53 -12.39 19.34
CA ALA A 6 9.07 -13.49 18.51
C ALA A 6 7.54 -13.58 18.54
N LYS A 7 6.96 -13.50 19.74
CA LYS A 7 5.51 -13.45 19.91
C LYS A 7 4.91 -12.20 19.26
N TYR A 8 5.51 -11.03 19.48
CA TYR A 8 5.02 -9.77 18.90
C TYR A 8 4.93 -9.83 17.37
N VAL A 9 5.99 -10.33 16.70
CA VAL A 9 6.01 -10.47 15.24
C VAL A 9 4.99 -11.51 14.77
N SER A 10 4.90 -12.66 15.44
CA SER A 10 3.92 -13.69 15.11
C SER A 10 2.49 -13.17 15.14
N ASP A 11 2.14 -12.36 16.15
CA ASP A 11 0.80 -11.78 16.28
C ASP A 11 0.50 -10.76 15.16
N LEU A 12 1.49 -9.97 14.73
CA LEU A 12 1.35 -9.06 13.58
C LEU A 12 1.14 -9.82 12.27
N VAL A 13 1.89 -10.90 12.03
CA VAL A 13 1.76 -11.74 10.83
C VAL A 13 0.39 -12.42 10.79
N ALA A 14 -0.08 -12.95 11.91
CA ALA A 14 -1.41 -13.56 12.00
C ALA A 14 -2.52 -12.57 11.64
N ARG A 15 -2.43 -11.33 12.15
CA ARG A 15 -3.36 -10.26 11.78
C ARG A 15 -3.30 -9.89 10.31
N ALA A 16 -2.10 -9.83 9.72
CA ALA A 16 -1.93 -9.50 8.31
C ALA A 16 -2.56 -10.57 7.41
N ARG A 17 -2.38 -11.86 7.73
CA ARG A 17 -3.01 -12.97 7.01
C ARG A 17 -4.54 -12.93 7.06
N ALA A 18 -5.10 -12.68 8.24
CA ALA A 18 -6.56 -12.54 8.37
C ALA A 18 -7.10 -11.35 7.54
N ALA A 19 -6.37 -10.24 7.48
CA ALA A 19 -6.75 -9.10 6.66
C ALA A 19 -6.66 -9.40 5.16
N GLN A 20 -5.63 -10.12 4.73
CA GLN A 20 -5.46 -10.56 3.34
C GLN A 20 -6.58 -11.52 2.92
N GLU A 21 -6.88 -12.52 3.74
CA GLU A 21 -7.98 -13.46 3.50
C GLU A 21 -9.34 -12.74 3.37
N ALA A 22 -9.57 -11.71 4.19
CA ALA A 22 -10.80 -10.93 4.15
C ALA A 22 -11.01 -10.16 2.83
N ILE A 23 -9.93 -9.85 2.11
CA ILE A 23 -10.00 -9.11 0.83
C ILE A 23 -9.70 -9.97 -0.41
N GLU A 24 -9.43 -11.27 -0.24
CA GLU A 24 -9.02 -12.19 -1.32
C GLU A 24 -9.99 -12.20 -2.51
N ASN A 25 -11.29 -12.03 -2.24
CA ASN A 25 -12.35 -12.06 -3.25
C ASN A 25 -12.86 -10.66 -3.64
N TYR A 26 -12.12 -9.60 -3.33
CA TYR A 26 -12.52 -8.25 -3.72
C TYR A 26 -12.52 -8.10 -5.24
N THR A 27 -13.43 -7.27 -5.74
CA THR A 27 -13.42 -6.86 -7.15
C THR A 27 -12.31 -5.85 -7.41
N GLN A 28 -11.97 -5.66 -8.69
CA GLN A 28 -11.00 -4.64 -9.08
C GLN A 28 -11.38 -3.25 -8.54
N GLU A 29 -12.67 -2.90 -8.60
CA GLU A 29 -13.18 -1.61 -8.13
C GLU A 29 -13.03 -1.44 -6.61
N GLN A 30 -13.24 -2.51 -5.84
CA GLN A 30 -13.04 -2.48 -4.40
C GLN A 30 -11.55 -2.32 -4.04
N VAL A 31 -10.65 -3.01 -4.76
CA VAL A 31 -9.20 -2.85 -4.58
C VAL A 31 -8.75 -1.44 -4.98
N ASP A 32 -9.26 -0.91 -6.09
CA ASP A 32 -8.96 0.44 -6.56
C ASP A 32 -9.40 1.51 -5.56
N GLU A 33 -10.60 1.36 -4.97
CA GLU A 33 -11.11 2.25 -3.93
C GLU A 33 -10.24 2.22 -2.67
N LEU A 34 -9.80 1.04 -2.23
CA LEU A 34 -8.85 0.91 -1.10
C LEU A 34 -7.54 1.65 -1.39
N CYS A 35 -6.96 1.44 -2.57
CA CYS A 35 -5.75 2.12 -3.01
C CYS A 35 -5.94 3.65 -3.06
N ALA A 36 -7.08 4.12 -3.57
CA ALA A 36 -7.42 5.54 -3.63
C ALA A 36 -7.58 6.14 -2.23
N ALA A 37 -8.25 5.44 -1.32
CA ALA A 37 -8.45 5.87 0.07
C ALA A 37 -7.12 6.01 0.83
N ILE A 38 -6.19 5.05 0.65
CA ILE A 38 -4.85 5.10 1.24
C ILE A 38 -4.06 6.29 0.67
N ALA A 39 -4.06 6.45 -0.66
CA ALA A 39 -3.35 7.55 -1.31
C ALA A 39 -3.89 8.91 -0.87
N TYR A 40 -5.22 9.04 -0.78
CA TYR A 40 -5.88 10.25 -0.31
C TYR A 40 -5.52 10.57 1.15
N ARG A 41 -5.67 9.59 2.06
CA ARG A 41 -5.41 9.79 3.50
C ARG A 41 -3.97 10.23 3.76
N THR A 42 -3.01 9.56 3.13
CA THR A 42 -1.58 9.81 3.35
C THR A 42 -1.05 11.05 2.64
N THR A 43 -1.85 11.67 1.77
CA THR A 43 -1.49 12.92 1.09
C THR A 43 -2.28 14.13 1.61
N ARG A 44 -3.04 13.98 2.70
CA ARG A 44 -3.65 15.09 3.41
C ARG A 44 -2.56 16.00 4.02
N PRO A 45 -2.66 17.33 3.88
CA PRO A 45 -1.60 18.23 4.35
C PRO A 45 -1.26 18.10 5.83
N GLU A 46 -2.27 17.99 6.70
CA GLU A 46 -2.08 17.81 8.13
C GLU A 46 -1.33 16.50 8.44
N TRP A 47 -1.79 15.39 7.87
CA TRP A 47 -1.18 14.08 8.07
C TRP A 47 0.27 14.04 7.56
N ALA A 48 0.50 14.58 6.35
CA ALA A 48 1.84 14.58 5.75
C ALA A 48 2.82 15.42 6.56
N GLN A 49 2.38 16.58 7.08
CA GLN A 49 3.19 17.42 7.96
C GLN A 49 3.51 16.70 9.28
N GLN A 50 2.50 16.14 9.94
CA GLN A 50 2.68 15.40 11.20
C GLN A 50 3.63 14.20 11.03
N ALA A 51 3.46 13.42 9.97
CA ALA A 51 4.34 12.30 9.66
C ALA A 51 5.77 12.76 9.37
N ALA A 52 5.95 13.85 8.63
CA ALA A 52 7.26 14.40 8.31
C ALA A 52 8.02 14.88 9.56
N GLU A 53 7.33 15.55 10.49
CA GLU A 53 7.91 15.99 11.76
C GLU A 53 8.33 14.81 12.63
N MET A 54 7.46 13.79 12.77
CA MET A 54 7.77 12.56 13.50
C MET A 54 9.00 11.87 12.91
N LEU A 55 9.09 11.75 11.58
CA LEU A 55 10.23 11.12 10.92
C LEU A 55 11.54 11.88 11.11
N VAL A 56 11.52 13.22 11.18
CA VAL A 56 12.74 14.00 11.50
C VAL A 56 13.10 13.82 12.97
N ALA A 57 12.13 13.88 13.88
CA ALA A 57 12.35 13.76 15.31
C ALA A 57 12.92 12.39 15.70
N GLU A 58 12.40 11.30 15.11
CA GLU A 58 12.86 9.94 15.39
C GLU A 58 14.24 9.65 14.77
N SER A 59 14.43 10.01 13.49
CA SER A 59 15.67 9.66 12.79
C SER A 59 16.82 10.65 13.03
N GLY A 60 16.52 11.89 13.44
CA GLY A 60 17.48 13.00 13.46
C GLY A 60 17.95 13.44 12.07
N MET A 61 17.33 12.98 10.99
CA MET A 61 17.81 13.16 9.62
C MET A 61 16.84 13.90 8.70
N GLY A 62 17.41 14.86 7.95
CA GLY A 62 16.71 15.63 6.91
C GLY A 62 15.88 16.79 7.48
N ILE A 63 14.98 17.33 6.64
CA ILE A 63 14.07 18.41 7.03
C ILE A 63 12.62 18.04 6.70
N ALA A 64 11.67 18.51 7.52
CA ALA A 64 10.27 18.11 7.42
C ALA A 64 9.67 18.45 6.03
N ALA A 65 9.94 19.65 5.51
CA ALA A 65 9.45 20.08 4.20
C ALA A 65 9.82 19.12 3.06
N ASN A 66 11.07 18.62 3.05
CA ASN A 66 11.52 17.66 2.05
C ASN A 66 10.85 16.28 2.22
N LYS A 67 10.56 15.87 3.46
CA LYS A 67 9.80 14.63 3.72
C LYS A 67 8.34 14.75 3.29
N VAL A 68 7.70 15.91 3.48
CA VAL A 68 6.35 16.19 2.94
C VAL A 68 6.35 16.07 1.41
N ALA A 69 7.29 16.74 0.74
CA ALA A 69 7.42 16.65 -0.71
C ALA A 69 7.64 15.19 -1.17
N LYS A 70 8.47 14.43 -0.45
CA LYS A 70 8.71 13.00 -0.72
C LYS A 70 7.44 12.16 -0.57
N ILE A 71 6.65 12.36 0.50
CA ILE A 71 5.37 11.68 0.70
C ILE A 71 4.45 11.94 -0.49
N TYR A 72 4.27 13.21 -0.89
CA TYR A 72 3.43 13.55 -2.03
C TYR A 72 3.91 12.92 -3.33
N THR A 73 5.19 13.06 -3.66
CA THR A 73 5.71 12.52 -4.92
C THR A 73 5.63 11.00 -4.97
N LYS A 74 5.97 10.30 -3.87
CA LYS A 74 5.98 8.83 -3.86
C LYS A 74 4.58 8.24 -3.81
N VAL A 75 3.67 8.80 -3.02
CA VAL A 75 2.29 8.29 -2.94
C VAL A 75 1.52 8.63 -4.21
N LYS A 76 1.50 9.91 -4.63
CA LYS A 76 0.75 10.31 -5.83
C LYS A 76 1.33 9.71 -7.10
N GLY A 77 2.66 9.62 -7.18
CA GLY A 77 3.35 8.96 -8.31
C GLY A 77 2.98 7.48 -8.40
N GLY A 78 3.13 6.74 -7.29
CA GLY A 78 2.76 5.32 -7.26
C GLY A 78 1.29 5.08 -7.56
N TYR A 79 0.38 5.86 -6.97
CA TYR A 79 -1.05 5.75 -7.26
C TYR A 79 -1.38 6.08 -8.72
N ARG A 80 -0.79 7.14 -9.29
CA ARG A 80 -0.97 7.48 -10.71
C ARG A 80 -0.54 6.33 -11.62
N ASP A 81 0.61 5.74 -11.35
CA ASP A 81 1.18 4.69 -12.21
C ASP A 81 0.38 3.38 -12.14
N MET A 82 -0.22 3.08 -10.97
CA MET A 82 -1.05 1.89 -10.77
C MET A 82 -2.51 2.09 -11.18
N LYS A 83 -3.01 3.34 -11.23
CA LYS A 83 -4.42 3.61 -11.52
C LYS A 83 -4.80 3.10 -12.91
N GLY A 84 -5.80 2.22 -12.95
CA GLY A 84 -6.29 1.60 -14.19
C GLY A 84 -5.51 0.35 -14.62
N GLN A 85 -4.45 -0.04 -13.90
CA GLN A 85 -3.81 -1.33 -14.09
C GLN A 85 -4.65 -2.43 -13.44
N LYS A 86 -4.78 -3.57 -14.12
CA LYS A 86 -5.52 -4.72 -13.58
C LYS A 86 -4.63 -5.54 -12.65
N SER A 87 -5.17 -5.87 -11.48
CA SER A 87 -4.52 -6.70 -10.46
C SER A 87 -5.41 -7.83 -9.95
N VAL A 88 -6.69 -7.87 -10.34
CA VAL A 88 -7.66 -8.90 -9.95
C VAL A 88 -8.10 -9.71 -11.17
N GLY A 89 -8.07 -11.04 -11.05
CA GLY A 89 -8.60 -11.93 -12.07
C GLY A 89 -7.84 -11.88 -13.39
N LEU A 90 -8.56 -11.86 -14.52
CA LEU A 90 -7.97 -11.87 -15.87
C LEU A 90 -7.37 -10.50 -16.22
N VAL A 91 -6.04 -10.43 -16.27
CA VAL A 91 -5.31 -9.18 -16.51
C VAL A 91 -4.87 -9.00 -17.97
N GLU A 92 -4.64 -10.11 -18.68
CA GLU A 92 -4.16 -10.08 -20.07
C GLU A 92 -4.78 -11.23 -20.88
N VAL A 93 -5.15 -10.93 -22.13
CA VAL A 93 -5.59 -11.90 -23.14
C VAL A 93 -4.74 -11.68 -24.39
N ASN A 94 -4.03 -12.73 -24.83
CA ASN A 94 -3.32 -12.75 -26.09
C ASN A 94 -4.13 -13.61 -27.08
N GLU A 95 -4.81 -12.98 -28.02
CA GLU A 95 -5.72 -13.65 -28.96
C GLU A 95 -4.97 -14.52 -29.98
N GLU A 96 -3.79 -14.10 -30.42
CA GLU A 96 -2.97 -14.81 -31.41
C GLU A 96 -2.48 -16.17 -30.90
N THR A 97 -2.10 -16.23 -29.62
CA THR A 97 -1.61 -17.45 -28.96
C THR A 97 -2.68 -18.19 -28.16
N GLY A 98 -3.82 -17.55 -27.90
CA GLY A 98 -4.86 -18.05 -27.01
C GLY A 98 -4.50 -17.99 -25.51
N ILE A 99 -3.38 -17.37 -25.13
CA ILE A 99 -2.90 -17.32 -23.74
C ILE A 99 -3.70 -16.29 -22.93
N ARG A 100 -4.07 -16.67 -21.70
CA ARG A 100 -4.74 -15.81 -20.72
C ARG A 100 -3.93 -15.74 -19.44
N LYS A 101 -3.70 -14.54 -18.91
CA LYS A 101 -2.97 -14.35 -17.64
C LYS A 101 -3.91 -13.90 -16.55
N TYR A 102 -3.90 -14.64 -15.45
CA TYR A 102 -4.67 -14.32 -14.26
C TYR A 102 -3.72 -13.85 -13.16
N ALA A 103 -4.01 -12.70 -12.56
CA ALA A 103 -3.28 -12.22 -11.40
C ALA A 103 -3.68 -13.01 -10.16
N ARG A 104 -2.68 -13.40 -9.37
CA ARG A 104 -2.85 -14.06 -8.08
C ARG A 104 -1.96 -13.34 -7.06
N PRO A 105 -2.50 -12.91 -5.91
CA PRO A 105 -1.67 -12.36 -4.84
C PRO A 105 -0.67 -13.41 -4.36
N MET A 106 0.52 -12.97 -3.96
CA MET A 106 1.57 -13.86 -3.44
C MET A 106 1.22 -14.44 -2.06
N GLY A 107 0.24 -13.84 -1.38
CA GLY A 107 -0.29 -14.21 -0.08
C GLY A 107 -0.74 -12.95 0.64
#